data_AF-A0A932LBW8-F1
#
_entry.id   AF-A0A932LBW8-F1
#
_cell.length_a   1.000
_cell.length_b   1.000
_cell.length_c   1.000
_cell.angle_alpha   90.00
_cell.angle_beta   90.00
_cell.angle_gamma   90.00
#
_symmetry.space_group_name_H-M   'P 1'
#
loop_
_entity.id
_entity.type
_entity.pdbx_description
1 polymer ?
#
loop_
_entity_poly.entity_id
_entity_poly.type
_entity_poly.pdbx_seq_one_letter_code
_entity_poly.pdbx_strand_id
1 'polypeptide(L)'
;MPYLHPTSTATLIILVVSLPSEAAAAQPARAASREAGGGLLYFASYRERNNTTAVQNPHIVGPLLTIYWSDVEPEEDKFAWEGIDQQMAPWLEAGKKVAVRIMWVSSGNWEEPAADRPTPAGVIEKGAKTVSAEKTARKTHIPLVWDPVYRACAKTFLAEAARKFDGDPNILFIDITPGAETNPYRFRRINVIEPEFKQRFTAAAASDGRKYSHELWLETVKQSVDDAVAAFKQTKLLVTLNVGSLDGPEQFQQIGKHCVDRGCLVGQNGLNGRSYRDDSPRRRAFLDWGERTGLY
;
A
#
# COMPACT_ATOMS: atom_id res chain seq x y z
N MET A 1 -25.68 11.14 25.99
CA MET A 1 -24.49 11.84 25.45
C MET A 1 -24.52 11.70 23.94
N PRO A 2 -24.51 12.79 23.16
CA PRO A 2 -24.63 12.69 21.71
C PRO A 2 -23.32 12.19 21.11
N TYR A 3 -23.42 11.16 20.26
CA TYR A 3 -22.35 10.64 19.43
C TYR A 3 -21.92 11.72 18.44
N LEU A 4 -20.70 12.24 18.59
CA LEU A 4 -20.03 13.02 17.57
C LEU A 4 -19.72 12.07 16.39
N HIS A 5 -20.37 12.31 15.25
CA HIS A 5 -19.97 11.71 13.98
C HIS A 5 -18.51 12.05 13.70
N PRO A 6 -17.65 11.09 13.31
CA PRO A 6 -16.31 11.42 12.86
C PRO A 6 -16.44 12.17 11.54
N THR A 7 -15.97 13.42 11.54
CA THR A 7 -15.74 14.22 10.35
C THR A 7 -14.82 13.45 9.40
N SER A 8 -15.29 13.24 8.17
CA SER A 8 -14.55 12.64 7.06
C SER A 8 -13.19 13.34 6.95
N THR A 9 -12.13 12.67 7.38
CA THR A 9 -10.77 13.22 7.37
C THR A 9 -10.05 12.65 6.16
N ALA A 10 -9.95 13.44 5.09
CA ALA A 10 -8.99 13.17 4.02
C ALA A 10 -7.58 13.26 4.61
N THR A 11 -6.85 12.15 4.62
CA THR A 11 -5.44 12.15 5.04
C THR A 11 -4.59 12.37 3.79
N LEU A 12 -3.97 13.54 3.68
CA LEU A 12 -3.02 13.86 2.63
C LEU A 12 -1.74 13.03 2.84
N ILE A 13 -1.51 12.04 1.99
CA ILE A 13 -0.20 11.38 1.89
C ILE A 13 0.63 12.22 0.91
N ILE A 14 1.57 13.00 1.44
CA ILE A 14 2.53 13.75 0.62
C ILE A 14 3.57 12.76 0.11
N LEU A 15 3.46 12.37 -1.16
CA LEU A 15 4.57 11.80 -1.92
C LEU A 15 4.84 12.77 -3.06
N VAL A 16 6.03 13.38 -3.06
CA VAL A 16 6.53 14.21 -4.17
C VAL A 16 6.85 13.26 -5.34
N VAL A 17 6.77 13.64 -6.64
CA VAL A 17 7.28 12.85 -7.81
C VAL A 17 7.88 13.74 -8.94
N SER A 18 8.96 13.37 -9.66
CA SER A 18 9.68 14.09 -10.76
C SER A 18 10.03 13.14 -11.93
N LEU A 19 10.19 13.67 -13.14
CA LEU A 19 10.47 12.94 -14.40
C LEU A 19 11.53 13.69 -15.27
N PRO A 20 12.30 13.01 -16.14
CA PRO A 20 13.32 13.63 -16.99
C PRO A 20 12.76 14.33 -18.25
N SER A 21 13.52 15.31 -18.75
CA SER A 21 13.19 16.28 -19.80
C SER A 21 13.79 15.92 -21.17
N GLU A 22 13.01 16.12 -22.24
CA GLU A 22 13.52 16.41 -23.60
C GLU A 22 12.97 17.77 -24.06
N ALA A 23 13.81 18.58 -24.72
CA ALA A 23 13.54 19.97 -25.06
C ALA A 23 13.10 20.15 -26.53
N ALA A 24 12.06 20.96 -26.78
CA ALA A 24 11.98 21.85 -27.95
C ALA A 24 10.83 22.89 -27.90
N ALA A 25 11.22 24.16 -28.14
CA ALA A 25 10.58 25.30 -28.84
C ALA A 25 9.16 25.83 -28.49
N ALA A 26 9.06 27.17 -28.50
CA ALA A 26 8.00 28.00 -27.88
C ALA A 26 6.86 28.48 -28.81
N GLN A 27 5.66 28.65 -28.23
CA GLN A 27 4.54 29.51 -28.69
C GLN A 27 3.67 30.01 -27.49
N PRO A 28 2.85 31.08 -27.64
CA PRO A 28 2.66 32.08 -26.58
C PRO A 28 1.51 31.83 -25.57
N ALA A 29 1.80 32.25 -24.33
CA ALA A 29 0.94 32.72 -23.24
C ALA A 29 -0.41 32.00 -22.98
N ARG A 30 -0.33 30.76 -22.49
CA ARG A 30 -1.30 30.23 -21.53
C ARG A 30 -0.68 30.35 -20.12
N ALA A 31 -1.51 30.66 -19.11
CA ALA A 31 -1.09 30.92 -17.73
C ALA A 31 0.12 30.07 -17.32
N ALA A 32 1.22 30.73 -16.93
CA ALA A 32 2.53 30.14 -16.73
C ALA A 32 2.45 28.81 -15.95
N SER A 33 2.57 27.69 -16.67
CA SER A 33 2.82 26.39 -16.07
C SER A 33 4.23 26.45 -15.51
N ARG A 34 4.37 26.74 -14.21
CA ARG A 34 5.61 26.44 -13.52
C ARG A 34 5.89 24.96 -13.74
N GLU A 35 7.01 24.64 -14.40
CA GLU A 35 7.64 23.33 -14.32
C GLU A 35 7.90 23.05 -12.83
N ALA A 36 6.98 22.32 -12.21
CA ALA A 36 7.09 21.96 -10.80
C ALA A 36 7.70 20.57 -10.74
N GLY A 37 9.00 20.51 -10.40
CA GLY A 37 9.62 19.29 -9.90
C GLY A 37 8.93 18.90 -8.60
N GLY A 38 8.12 17.84 -8.63
CA GLY A 38 7.32 17.39 -7.49
C GLY A 38 5.84 17.79 -7.53
N GLY A 39 4.98 16.92 -7.01
CA GLY A 39 3.59 17.27 -6.67
C GLY A 39 2.94 16.23 -5.77
N LEU A 40 1.70 16.46 -5.36
CA LEU A 40 1.00 15.68 -4.32
C LEU A 40 0.20 14.52 -4.90
N LEU A 41 0.10 13.42 -4.15
CA LEU A 41 -0.86 12.35 -4.43
C LEU A 41 -2.15 12.57 -3.64
N TYR A 42 -3.29 12.41 -4.32
CA TYR A 42 -4.60 12.48 -3.70
C TYR A 42 -5.01 11.10 -3.18
N PHE A 43 -5.15 10.96 -1.86
CA PHE A 43 -5.69 9.77 -1.23
C PHE A 43 -7.12 10.03 -0.74
N ALA A 44 -8.08 9.40 -1.39
CA ALA A 44 -9.50 9.55 -1.08
C ALA A 44 -9.98 8.50 -0.07
N SER A 45 -10.95 8.87 0.77
CA SER A 45 -11.72 7.86 1.50
C SER A 45 -12.68 7.14 0.55
N TYR A 46 -13.23 6.00 0.99
CA TYR A 46 -14.22 5.24 0.20
C TYR A 46 -15.39 6.10 -0.29
N ARG A 47 -15.89 7.04 0.54
CA ARG A 47 -16.98 7.97 0.16
C ARG A 47 -16.59 8.98 -0.90
N GLU A 48 -15.31 9.36 -0.94
CA GLU A 48 -14.79 10.41 -1.82
C GLU A 48 -14.05 9.84 -3.05
N ARG A 49 -14.01 8.51 -3.23
CA ARG A 49 -13.18 7.89 -4.28
C ARG A 49 -13.59 8.28 -5.71
N ASN A 50 -14.87 8.61 -5.91
CA ASN A 50 -15.41 9.07 -7.18
C ASN A 50 -15.51 10.61 -7.27
N ASN A 51 -15.04 11.34 -6.25
CA ASN A 51 -15.05 12.80 -6.27
C ASN A 51 -13.91 13.31 -7.15
N THR A 52 -14.26 13.89 -8.30
CA THR A 52 -13.29 14.39 -9.29
C THR A 52 -12.82 15.82 -9.04
N THR A 53 -13.24 16.47 -7.94
CA THR A 53 -12.83 17.85 -7.64
C THR A 53 -11.31 18.00 -7.59
N ALA A 54 -10.60 16.99 -7.06
CA ALA A 54 -9.15 16.98 -6.97
C ALA A 54 -8.44 16.90 -8.34
N VAL A 55 -9.13 16.43 -9.38
CA VAL A 55 -8.58 16.30 -10.75
C VAL A 55 -8.22 17.67 -11.33
N GLN A 56 -8.92 18.74 -10.97
CA GLN A 56 -8.61 20.07 -11.50
C GLN A 56 -7.48 20.78 -10.74
N ASN A 57 -6.96 20.19 -9.66
CA ASN A 57 -5.93 20.83 -8.85
C ASN A 57 -4.55 20.72 -9.56
N PRO A 58 -3.87 21.85 -9.85
CA PRO A 58 -2.57 21.83 -10.52
C PRO A 58 -1.42 21.29 -9.66
N HIS A 59 -1.59 21.19 -8.33
CA HIS A 59 -0.58 20.67 -7.41
C HIS A 59 -0.70 19.16 -7.17
N ILE A 60 -1.75 18.52 -7.68
CA ILE A 60 -1.97 17.07 -7.52
C ILE A 60 -1.48 16.39 -8.80
N VAL A 61 -0.52 15.47 -8.69
CA VAL A 61 0.01 14.72 -9.84
C VAL A 61 -0.89 13.55 -10.25
N GLY A 62 -1.71 13.08 -9.32
CA GLY A 62 -2.49 11.86 -9.47
C GLY A 62 -3.16 11.40 -8.18
N PRO A 63 -4.02 10.38 -8.26
CA PRO A 63 -4.53 9.69 -7.09
C PRO A 63 -3.54 8.61 -6.61
N LEU A 64 -3.63 8.28 -5.32
CA LEU A 64 -3.21 6.98 -4.80
C LEU A 64 -4.47 6.10 -4.70
N LEU A 65 -4.76 5.36 -5.76
CA LEU A 65 -5.90 4.44 -5.81
C LEU A 65 -5.61 3.23 -4.95
N THR A 66 -6.57 2.85 -4.11
CA THR A 66 -6.49 1.66 -3.28
C THR A 66 -7.30 0.55 -3.92
N ILE A 67 -6.68 -0.61 -4.10
CA ILE A 67 -7.34 -1.82 -4.58
C ILE A 67 -7.25 -2.90 -3.52
N TYR A 68 -8.37 -3.56 -3.26
CA TYR A 68 -8.42 -4.77 -2.44
C TYR A 68 -8.32 -5.98 -3.36
N TRP A 69 -7.51 -6.96 -2.97
CA TRP A 69 -7.37 -8.19 -3.76
C TRP A 69 -8.72 -8.88 -3.97
N SER A 70 -9.55 -8.98 -2.93
CA SER A 70 -10.90 -9.54 -3.01
C SER A 70 -11.86 -8.84 -3.98
N ASP A 71 -11.70 -7.53 -4.21
CA ASP A 71 -12.54 -6.79 -5.15
C ASP A 71 -12.08 -6.98 -6.59
N VAL A 72 -10.77 -7.14 -6.78
CA VAL A 72 -10.18 -7.38 -8.10
C VAL A 72 -10.35 -8.83 -8.52
N GLU A 73 -10.25 -9.79 -7.61
CA GLU A 73 -10.44 -11.22 -7.89
C GLU A 73 -11.64 -11.76 -7.08
N PRO A 74 -12.89 -11.42 -7.47
CA PRO A 74 -14.08 -11.89 -6.76
C PRO A 74 -14.29 -13.41 -6.88
N GLU A 75 -13.81 -14.00 -7.97
CA GLU A 75 -13.81 -15.44 -8.23
C GLU A 75 -12.40 -15.84 -8.68
N GLU A 76 -12.00 -17.09 -8.39
CA GLU A 76 -10.68 -17.62 -8.73
C GLU A 76 -10.34 -17.40 -10.21
N ASP A 77 -9.20 -16.75 -10.46
CA ASP A 77 -8.66 -16.42 -11.78
C ASP A 77 -9.60 -15.55 -12.66
N LYS A 78 -10.61 -14.90 -12.07
CA LYS A 78 -11.49 -13.93 -12.76
C LYS A 78 -11.25 -12.53 -12.21
N PHE A 79 -10.63 -11.68 -13.02
CA PHE A 79 -10.19 -10.35 -12.59
C PHE A 79 -11.09 -9.21 -13.08
N ALA A 80 -11.69 -8.49 -12.13
CA ALA A 80 -12.61 -7.38 -12.34
C ALA A 80 -11.88 -6.02 -12.31
N TRP A 81 -11.28 -5.63 -13.44
CA TRP A 81 -10.53 -4.38 -13.55
C TRP A 81 -11.39 -3.14 -13.88
N GLU A 82 -12.63 -3.32 -14.33
CA GLU A 82 -13.46 -2.23 -14.86
C GLU A 82 -13.68 -1.10 -13.85
N GLY A 83 -13.96 -1.43 -12.58
CA GLY A 83 -14.14 -0.42 -11.53
C GLY A 83 -12.87 0.38 -11.21
N ILE A 84 -11.69 -0.19 -11.49
CA ILE A 84 -10.40 0.51 -11.36
C ILE A 84 -10.18 1.41 -12.58
N ASP A 85 -10.46 0.90 -13.78
CA ASP A 85 -10.36 1.68 -15.02
C ASP A 85 -11.29 2.91 -15.00
N GLN A 86 -12.52 2.75 -14.52
CA GLN A 86 -13.47 3.86 -14.33
C GLN A 86 -12.96 4.91 -13.33
N GLN A 87 -12.27 4.50 -12.26
CA GLN A 87 -11.68 5.42 -11.29
C GLN A 87 -10.44 6.14 -11.85
N MET A 88 -9.67 5.49 -12.72
CA MET A 88 -8.49 6.07 -13.36
C MET A 88 -8.87 7.10 -14.44
N ALA A 89 -9.93 6.85 -15.21
CA ALA A 89 -10.26 7.62 -16.41
C ALA A 89 -10.26 9.15 -16.23
N PRO A 90 -10.91 9.75 -15.21
CA PRO A 90 -10.91 11.21 -15.05
C PRO A 90 -9.51 11.81 -14.84
N TRP A 91 -8.61 11.06 -14.21
CA TRP A 91 -7.23 11.49 -13.98
C TRP A 91 -6.42 11.43 -15.27
N LEU A 92 -6.56 10.33 -16.02
CA LEU A 92 -5.85 10.13 -17.29
C LEU A 92 -6.31 11.12 -18.36
N GLU A 93 -7.61 11.40 -18.45
CA GLU A 93 -8.19 12.41 -19.34
C GLU A 93 -7.66 13.82 -19.05
N ALA A 94 -7.34 14.10 -17.79
CA ALA A 94 -6.71 15.35 -17.37
C ALA A 94 -5.17 15.37 -17.54
N GLY A 95 -4.60 14.34 -18.18
CA GLY A 95 -3.15 14.20 -18.37
C GLY A 95 -2.36 13.88 -17.10
N LYS A 96 -3.04 13.46 -16.03
CA LYS A 96 -2.43 13.09 -14.75
C LYS A 96 -2.02 11.61 -14.75
N LYS A 97 -1.18 11.26 -13.78
CA LYS A 97 -0.69 9.88 -13.58
C LYS A 97 -1.40 9.24 -12.40
N VAL A 98 -1.20 7.94 -12.17
CA VAL A 98 -1.88 7.17 -11.12
C VAL A 98 -0.85 6.39 -10.31
N ALA A 99 -0.96 6.45 -8.99
CA ALA A 99 -0.32 5.50 -8.10
C ALA A 99 -1.35 4.48 -7.63
N VAL A 100 -0.98 3.21 -7.53
CA VAL A 100 -1.89 2.13 -7.10
C VAL A 100 -1.34 1.49 -5.84
N ARG A 101 -2.19 1.23 -4.85
CA ARG A 101 -1.88 0.50 -3.63
C ARG A 101 -2.66 -0.80 -3.58
N ILE A 102 -1.95 -1.91 -3.46
CA ILE A 102 -2.55 -3.22 -3.19
C ILE A 102 -2.75 -3.36 -1.67
N MET A 103 -4.00 -3.55 -1.26
CA MET A 103 -4.36 -3.80 0.13
C MET A 103 -4.47 -5.30 0.40
N TRP A 104 -3.49 -5.81 1.16
CA TRP A 104 -3.45 -7.20 1.60
C TRP A 104 -4.23 -7.45 2.90
N VAL A 105 -4.25 -6.45 3.79
CA VAL A 105 -4.92 -6.50 5.09
C VAL A 105 -5.63 -5.17 5.38
N SER A 106 -6.74 -5.20 6.14
CA SER A 106 -7.44 -3.98 6.55
C SER A 106 -7.38 -3.70 8.05
N SER A 107 -7.86 -2.52 8.46
CA SER A 107 -7.92 -2.06 9.86
C SER A 107 -9.20 -2.45 10.61
N GLY A 108 -10.19 -2.97 9.90
CA GLY A 108 -11.53 -3.23 10.43
C GLY A 108 -12.39 -2.01 10.74
N ASN A 109 -11.93 -0.81 10.38
CA ASN A 109 -12.65 0.44 10.60
C ASN A 109 -12.89 1.24 9.32
N TRP A 110 -12.43 0.74 8.17
CA TRP A 110 -12.67 1.40 6.90
C TRP A 110 -14.07 1.07 6.40
N GLU A 111 -14.68 2.01 5.70
CA GLU A 111 -16.08 1.87 5.27
C GLU A 111 -16.25 1.05 4.00
N GLU A 112 -15.14 0.78 3.32
CA GLU A 112 -15.09 -0.04 2.13
C GLU A 112 -15.49 -1.48 2.44
N PRO A 113 -16.47 -2.08 1.74
CA PRO A 113 -16.93 -3.44 2.02
C PRO A 113 -15.81 -4.49 1.98
N ALA A 114 -14.84 -4.34 1.07
CA ALA A 114 -13.69 -5.22 0.96
C ALA A 114 -12.76 -5.20 2.19
N ALA A 115 -12.86 -4.17 3.04
CA ALA A 115 -12.12 -4.10 4.29
C ALA A 115 -12.48 -5.26 5.25
N ASP A 116 -13.67 -5.84 5.14
CA ASP A 116 -14.13 -6.96 5.95
C ASP A 116 -13.35 -8.24 5.57
N ARG A 117 -13.14 -8.44 4.27
CA ARG A 117 -12.52 -9.63 3.68
C ARG A 117 -11.56 -9.23 2.56
N PRO A 118 -10.36 -8.71 2.88
CA PRO A 118 -9.41 -8.24 1.86
C PRO A 118 -8.84 -9.35 0.99
N THR A 119 -8.95 -10.61 1.44
CA THR A 119 -8.50 -11.81 0.75
C THR A 119 -9.68 -12.48 0.03
N PRO A 120 -9.56 -12.86 -1.26
CA PRO A 120 -10.61 -13.58 -1.97
C PRO A 120 -11.06 -14.86 -1.27
N ALA A 121 -12.35 -15.20 -1.39
CA ALA A 121 -12.91 -16.40 -0.78
C ALA A 121 -12.22 -17.69 -1.28
N GLY A 122 -11.92 -17.77 -2.58
CA GLY A 122 -11.23 -18.91 -3.18
C GLY A 122 -9.85 -19.21 -2.57
N VAL A 123 -9.13 -18.18 -2.08
CA VAL A 123 -7.85 -18.36 -1.38
C VAL A 123 -8.04 -19.05 -0.03
N ILE A 124 -9.12 -18.72 0.67
CA ILE A 124 -9.48 -19.34 1.95
C ILE A 124 -9.98 -20.78 1.73
N GLU A 125 -10.78 -21.00 0.69
CA GLU A 125 -11.26 -22.33 0.29
C GLU A 125 -10.11 -23.27 -0.09
N LYS A 126 -9.04 -22.75 -0.71
CA LYS A 126 -7.78 -23.46 -0.96
C LYS A 126 -6.99 -23.81 0.31
N GLY A 127 -7.39 -23.28 1.46
CA GLY A 127 -6.86 -23.65 2.78
C GLY A 127 -6.00 -22.58 3.47
N ALA A 128 -5.84 -21.39 2.88
CA ALA A 128 -5.12 -20.30 3.53
C ALA A 128 -5.78 -19.92 4.86
N LYS A 129 -4.95 -19.68 5.88
CA LYS A 129 -5.43 -19.37 7.23
C LYS A 129 -5.61 -17.88 7.45
N THR A 130 -6.67 -17.53 8.19
CA THR A 130 -6.98 -16.16 8.65
C THR A 130 -7.33 -16.16 10.13
N VAL A 131 -7.21 -15.00 10.77
CA VAL A 131 -7.74 -14.73 12.11
C VAL A 131 -8.68 -13.54 12.05
N SER A 132 -9.91 -13.71 12.51
CA SER A 132 -10.94 -12.67 12.46
C SER A 132 -10.89 -11.74 13.67
N ALA A 133 -10.98 -10.43 13.42
CA ALA A 133 -11.03 -9.37 14.43
C ALA A 133 -12.49 -8.99 14.73
N GLU A 134 -13.16 -9.83 15.51
CA GLU A 134 -14.62 -9.86 15.72
C GLU A 134 -15.21 -8.61 16.37
N LYS A 135 -14.39 -7.85 17.12
CA LYS A 135 -14.87 -6.64 17.79
C LYS A 135 -14.68 -5.37 16.96
N THR A 136 -14.06 -5.46 15.79
CA THR A 136 -13.98 -4.33 14.86
C THR A 136 -15.32 -4.08 14.18
N ALA A 137 -15.58 -2.85 13.72
CA ALA A 137 -16.84 -2.51 13.07
C ALA A 137 -17.14 -3.40 11.84
N ARG A 138 -16.08 -3.90 11.21
CA ARG A 138 -16.11 -4.74 10.00
C ARG A 138 -15.87 -6.23 10.23
N LYS A 139 -15.56 -6.66 11.45
CA LYS A 139 -15.19 -8.05 11.76
C LYS A 139 -14.11 -8.61 10.81
N THR A 140 -13.07 -7.80 10.56
CA THR A 140 -12.13 -8.07 9.47
C THR A 140 -11.38 -9.39 9.62
N HIS A 141 -11.29 -10.13 8.52
CA HIS A 141 -10.45 -11.31 8.40
C HIS A 141 -9.00 -10.89 8.07
N ILE A 142 -8.08 -11.20 8.97
CA ILE A 142 -6.65 -10.92 8.78
C ILE A 142 -5.97 -12.20 8.27
N PRO A 143 -5.42 -12.23 7.04
CA PRO A 143 -4.69 -13.39 6.55
C PRO A 143 -3.38 -13.60 7.30
N LEU A 144 -3.01 -14.86 7.49
CA LEU A 144 -1.65 -15.22 7.85
C LEU A 144 -0.80 -15.12 6.58
N VAL A 145 -0.25 -13.95 6.28
CA VAL A 145 0.46 -13.69 5.01
C VAL A 145 1.68 -14.61 4.80
N TRP A 146 2.20 -15.23 5.87
CA TRP A 146 3.28 -16.23 5.79
C TRP A 146 2.80 -17.64 5.39
N ASP A 147 1.48 -17.87 5.36
CA ASP A 147 0.86 -19.13 4.98
C ASP A 147 1.23 -19.48 3.54
N PRO A 148 1.75 -20.69 3.27
CA PRO A 148 2.21 -21.06 1.94
C PRO A 148 1.09 -21.06 0.89
N VAL A 149 -0.16 -21.38 1.26
CA VAL A 149 -1.30 -21.31 0.35
C VAL A 149 -1.61 -19.86 0.00
N TYR A 150 -1.67 -18.99 1.01
CA TYR A 150 -1.86 -17.55 0.79
C TYR A 150 -0.79 -16.98 -0.15
N ARG A 151 0.49 -17.30 0.12
CA ARG A 151 1.63 -16.81 -0.66
C ARG A 151 1.60 -17.27 -2.12
N ALA A 152 1.25 -18.54 -2.36
CA ALA A 152 1.13 -19.06 -3.72
C ALA A 152 0.05 -18.28 -4.50
N CYS A 153 -1.12 -18.07 -3.90
CA CYS A 153 -2.18 -17.28 -4.51
C CYS A 153 -1.79 -15.80 -4.70
N ALA A 154 -1.15 -15.19 -3.71
CA ALA A 154 -0.72 -13.80 -3.77
C ALA A 154 0.32 -13.58 -4.89
N LYS A 155 1.18 -14.56 -5.14
CA LYS A 155 2.13 -14.54 -6.26
C LYS A 155 1.43 -14.58 -7.61
N THR A 156 0.38 -15.41 -7.76
CA THR A 156 -0.45 -15.41 -8.98
C THR A 156 -1.13 -14.06 -9.18
N PHE A 157 -1.69 -13.49 -8.11
CA PHE A 157 -2.30 -12.16 -8.18
C PHE A 157 -1.28 -11.06 -8.53
N LEU A 158 -0.06 -11.09 -7.99
CA LEU A 158 1.01 -10.17 -8.36
C LEU A 158 1.37 -10.28 -9.85
N ALA A 159 1.40 -11.48 -10.42
CA ALA A 159 1.65 -11.67 -11.84
C ALA A 159 0.52 -11.08 -12.71
N GLU A 160 -0.73 -11.22 -12.29
CA GLU A 160 -1.87 -10.59 -12.97
C GLU A 160 -1.87 -9.06 -12.82
N ALA A 161 -1.56 -8.54 -11.64
CA ALA A 161 -1.41 -7.11 -11.42
C ALA A 161 -0.27 -6.54 -12.28
N ALA A 162 0.83 -7.29 -12.45
CA ALA A 162 1.91 -6.93 -13.37
C ALA A 162 1.45 -6.96 -14.82
N ARG A 163 0.66 -7.96 -15.25
CA ARG A 163 0.05 -7.99 -16.58
C ARG A 163 -0.81 -6.74 -16.85
N LYS A 164 -1.48 -6.22 -15.82
CA LYS A 164 -2.34 -5.02 -15.93
C LYS A 164 -1.56 -3.69 -15.91
N PHE A 165 -0.53 -3.56 -15.08
CA PHE A 165 0.09 -2.25 -14.78
C PHE A 165 1.59 -2.13 -15.09
N ASP A 166 2.31 -3.23 -15.30
CA ASP A 166 3.76 -3.16 -15.51
C ASP A 166 4.09 -2.52 -16.88
N GLY A 167 4.90 -1.47 -16.86
CA GLY A 167 5.28 -0.71 -18.06
C GLY A 167 4.23 0.28 -18.57
N ASP A 168 3.07 0.41 -17.92
CA ASP A 168 2.11 1.46 -18.27
C ASP A 168 2.70 2.84 -17.90
N PRO A 169 2.95 3.73 -18.87
CA PRO A 169 3.55 5.04 -18.61
C PRO A 169 2.64 5.96 -17.78
N ASN A 170 1.37 5.59 -17.57
CA ASN A 170 0.44 6.33 -16.72
C ASN A 170 0.52 5.94 -15.24
N ILE A 171 1.23 4.87 -14.90
CA ILE A 171 1.42 4.41 -13.54
C ILE A 171 2.73 4.98 -12.97
N LEU A 172 2.64 5.69 -11.84
CA LEU A 172 3.80 6.23 -11.12
C LEU A 172 4.55 5.14 -10.38
N PHE A 173 3.81 4.33 -9.61
CA PHE A 173 4.32 3.19 -8.88
C PHE A 173 3.17 2.29 -8.41
N ILE A 174 3.52 1.06 -8.03
CA ILE A 174 2.64 0.15 -7.29
C ILE A 174 3.16 0.03 -5.85
N ASP A 175 2.33 0.44 -4.89
CA ASP A 175 2.54 0.18 -3.47
C ASP A 175 2.14 -1.27 -3.17
N ILE A 176 3.15 -2.10 -2.91
CA ILE A 176 3.04 -3.55 -2.68
C ILE A 176 3.16 -3.91 -1.20
N THR A 177 3.14 -2.91 -0.31
CA THR A 177 3.53 -3.06 1.10
C THR A 177 2.87 -4.27 1.77
N PRO A 178 3.64 -5.30 2.18
CA PRO A 178 3.06 -6.49 2.81
C PRO A 178 2.52 -6.19 4.21
N GLY A 179 1.33 -6.71 4.49
CA GLY A 179 0.63 -6.46 5.75
C GLY A 179 0.07 -5.04 5.81
N ALA A 180 0.20 -4.38 6.97
CA ALA A 180 -0.01 -2.94 7.05
C ALA A 180 1.29 -2.24 6.61
N GLU A 181 1.76 -1.16 7.24
CA GLU A 181 3.07 -0.61 6.85
C GLU A 181 4.22 -1.42 7.48
N THR A 182 4.27 -2.68 7.08
CA THR A 182 5.15 -3.81 7.43
C THR A 182 5.06 -4.35 8.85
N ASN A 183 3.86 -4.25 9.43
CA ASN A 183 3.41 -5.11 10.52
C ASN A 183 2.40 -6.14 9.99
N PRO A 184 2.24 -7.31 10.63
CA PRO A 184 1.36 -8.37 10.12
C PRO A 184 -0.10 -7.93 9.98
N TYR A 185 -0.52 -6.93 10.75
CA TYR A 185 -1.82 -6.28 10.66
C TYR A 185 -1.75 -4.87 11.26
N ARG A 186 -2.85 -4.10 11.18
CA ARG A 186 -2.96 -2.75 11.81
C ARG A 186 -3.16 -2.84 13.33
N PHE A 187 -2.14 -3.35 14.01
CA PHE A 187 -2.21 -3.82 15.41
C PHE A 187 -2.63 -2.78 16.43
N ARG A 188 -2.16 -1.52 16.31
CA ARG A 188 -2.51 -0.47 17.30
C ARG A 188 -4.01 -0.26 17.42
N ARG A 189 -4.75 -0.29 16.31
CA ARG A 189 -6.20 -0.05 16.32
C ARG A 189 -6.96 -1.30 16.76
N ILE A 190 -6.61 -2.44 16.17
CA ILE A 190 -7.28 -3.71 16.48
C ILE A 190 -7.06 -4.09 17.96
N ASN A 191 -5.84 -3.98 18.49
CA ASN A 191 -5.57 -4.35 19.88
C ASN A 191 -6.19 -3.39 20.92
N VAL A 192 -6.56 -2.17 20.53
CA VAL A 192 -7.32 -1.27 21.42
C VAL A 192 -8.78 -1.71 21.54
N ILE A 193 -9.36 -2.18 20.43
CA ILE A 193 -10.76 -2.62 20.35
C ILE A 193 -10.90 -4.07 20.86
N GLU A 194 -9.89 -4.89 20.60
CA GLU A 194 -9.83 -6.32 20.89
C GLU A 194 -8.44 -6.70 21.42
N PRO A 195 -8.15 -6.44 22.71
CA PRO A 195 -6.83 -6.69 23.30
C PRO A 195 -6.34 -8.14 23.17
N GLU A 196 -7.26 -9.10 23.19
CA GLU A 196 -6.99 -10.53 23.03
C GLU A 196 -6.63 -10.94 21.59
N PHE A 197 -6.92 -10.10 20.59
CA PHE A 197 -6.69 -10.41 19.18
C PHE A 197 -5.23 -10.77 18.92
N LYS A 198 -4.31 -10.00 19.51
CA LYS A 198 -2.87 -10.23 19.36
C LYS A 198 -2.49 -11.66 19.75
N GLN A 199 -2.94 -12.13 20.92
CA GLN A 199 -2.61 -13.47 21.41
C GLN A 199 -3.18 -14.56 20.50
N ARG A 200 -4.42 -14.38 20.02
CA ARG A 200 -5.05 -15.30 19.05
C ARG A 200 -4.28 -15.32 17.73
N PHE A 201 -3.90 -14.15 17.22
CA PHE A 201 -3.16 -13.99 15.98
C PHE A 201 -1.78 -14.66 16.04
N THR A 202 -1.02 -14.43 17.12
CA THR A 202 0.32 -15.01 17.26
C THR A 202 0.29 -16.52 17.51
N ALA A 203 -0.78 -17.03 18.14
CA ALA A 203 -0.93 -18.46 18.42
C ALA A 203 -1.48 -19.27 17.24
N ALA A 204 -2.12 -18.61 16.27
CA ALA A 204 -2.67 -19.26 15.09
C ALA A 204 -1.57 -19.87 14.22
N ALA A 205 -1.80 -21.11 13.80
CA ALA A 205 -0.92 -21.82 12.88
C ALA A 205 -1.35 -21.57 11.43
N ALA A 206 -0.38 -21.33 10.56
CA ALA A 206 -0.55 -21.44 9.12
C ALA A 206 -0.86 -22.90 8.71
N SER A 207 -1.23 -23.09 7.45
CA SER A 207 -1.52 -24.40 6.85
C SER A 207 -0.37 -25.42 6.98
N ASP A 208 0.87 -24.97 7.17
CA ASP A 208 2.05 -25.81 7.42
C ASP A 208 2.48 -25.88 8.90
N GLY A 209 1.66 -25.37 9.82
CA GLY A 209 1.91 -25.42 11.26
C GLY A 209 2.75 -24.27 11.81
N ARG A 210 3.38 -23.44 10.96
CA ARG A 210 4.19 -22.30 11.43
C ARG A 210 3.31 -21.24 12.09
N LYS A 211 3.78 -20.71 13.21
CA LYS A 211 3.15 -19.62 13.96
C LYS A 211 3.97 -18.36 13.84
N TYR A 212 3.37 -17.22 14.18
CA TYR A 212 4.06 -15.94 14.14
C TYR A 212 5.35 -15.96 14.96
N SER A 213 6.43 -15.50 14.34
CA SER A 213 7.62 -14.98 15.01
C SER A 213 8.05 -13.71 14.27
N HIS A 214 8.89 -12.89 14.91
CA HIS A 214 9.42 -11.70 14.24
C HIS A 214 10.31 -12.08 13.04
N GLU A 215 11.09 -13.15 13.17
CA GLU A 215 11.95 -13.70 12.12
C GLU A 215 11.09 -14.16 10.94
N LEU A 216 10.05 -14.95 11.20
CA LEU A 216 9.13 -15.41 10.17
C LEU A 216 8.44 -14.23 9.45
N TRP A 217 8.04 -13.20 10.19
CA TRP A 217 7.44 -12.01 9.60
C TRP A 217 8.43 -11.24 8.73
N LEU A 218 9.68 -11.06 9.19
CA LEU A 218 10.72 -10.39 8.41
C LEU A 218 11.02 -11.15 7.12
N GLU A 219 11.17 -12.47 7.20
CA GLU A 219 11.36 -13.34 6.03
C GLU A 219 10.19 -13.24 5.07
N THR A 220 8.96 -13.22 5.59
CA THR A 220 7.74 -13.09 4.79
C THR A 220 7.70 -11.76 4.05
N VAL A 221 7.97 -10.64 4.72
CA VAL A 221 8.01 -9.32 4.07
C VAL A 221 9.07 -9.28 2.98
N LYS A 222 10.29 -9.75 3.28
CA LYS A 222 11.39 -9.81 2.30
C LYS A 222 11.00 -10.62 1.08
N GLN A 223 10.41 -11.79 1.29
CA GLN A 223 10.00 -12.67 0.21
C GLN A 223 8.83 -12.10 -0.62
N SER A 224 7.87 -11.42 -0.01
CA SER A 224 6.82 -10.71 -0.74
C SER A 224 7.37 -9.59 -1.62
N VAL A 225 8.40 -8.88 -1.17
CA VAL A 225 9.12 -7.90 -2.00
C VAL A 225 9.81 -8.59 -3.17
N ASP A 226 10.49 -9.72 -2.93
CA ASP A 226 11.17 -10.49 -3.98
C ASP A 226 10.19 -11.00 -5.03
N ASP A 227 9.02 -11.51 -4.61
CA ASP A 227 7.97 -11.97 -5.51
C ASP A 227 7.37 -10.81 -6.32
N ALA A 228 7.19 -9.62 -5.72
CA ALA A 228 6.72 -8.44 -6.45
C ALA A 228 7.75 -7.92 -7.47
N VAL A 229 9.03 -7.84 -7.10
CA VAL A 229 10.14 -7.48 -8.02
C VAL A 229 10.32 -8.55 -9.12
N ALA A 230 9.99 -9.80 -8.81
CA ALA A 230 9.96 -10.87 -9.81
C ALA A 230 8.81 -10.69 -10.82
N ALA A 231 7.68 -10.10 -10.43
CA ALA A 231 6.52 -9.86 -11.30
C ALA A 231 6.63 -8.55 -12.11
N PHE A 232 6.98 -7.44 -11.46
CA PHE A 232 7.06 -6.11 -12.09
C PHE A 232 8.49 -5.79 -12.53
N LYS A 233 8.69 -5.53 -13.82
CA LYS A 233 10.02 -5.29 -14.42
C LYS A 233 10.27 -3.85 -14.79
N GLN A 234 9.23 -3.08 -15.04
CA GLN A 234 9.33 -1.73 -15.58
C GLN A 234 8.75 -0.69 -14.63
N THR A 235 7.63 -1.00 -13.97
CA THR A 235 6.96 -0.09 -13.05
C THR A 235 7.65 -0.07 -11.70
N LYS A 236 7.86 1.12 -11.14
CA LYS A 236 8.45 1.30 -9.81
C LYS A 236 7.55 0.67 -8.74
N LEU A 237 8.16 0.03 -7.76
CA LEU A 237 7.46 -0.52 -6.60
C LEU A 237 7.74 0.33 -5.36
N LEU A 238 6.73 0.53 -4.52
CA LEU A 238 6.82 1.22 -3.25
C LEU A 238 6.56 0.25 -2.09
N VAL A 239 7.40 0.34 -1.05
CA VAL A 239 7.13 -0.26 0.26
C VAL A 239 7.08 0.83 1.32
N THR A 240 5.93 0.99 1.94
CA THR A 240 5.71 1.96 3.01
C THR A 240 6.06 1.33 4.35
N LEU A 241 6.86 2.04 5.14
CA LEU A 241 7.41 1.56 6.40
C LEU A 241 6.80 2.30 7.58
N ASN A 242 6.48 1.57 8.65
CA ASN A 242 6.23 2.13 9.97
C ASN A 242 7.33 1.74 10.94
N VAL A 243 7.42 2.54 12.02
CA VAL A 243 8.25 2.15 13.15
C VAL A 243 7.52 1.22 14.11
N GLY A 244 8.22 0.20 14.56
CA GLY A 244 7.80 -0.78 15.55
C GLY A 244 7.35 -2.11 14.94
N SER A 245 7.33 -3.12 15.81
CA SER A 245 6.77 -4.44 15.54
C SER A 245 5.64 -4.76 16.55
N LEU A 246 5.09 -5.97 16.50
CA LEU A 246 3.99 -6.38 17.36
C LEU A 246 4.33 -6.38 18.86
N ASP A 247 5.55 -6.77 19.23
CA ASP A 247 6.12 -6.80 20.59
C ASP A 247 7.65 -6.83 20.66
N GLY A 248 8.35 -7.06 19.55
CA GLY A 248 9.77 -7.38 19.56
C GLY A 248 10.65 -6.33 18.91
N PRO A 249 11.79 -6.74 18.32
CA PRO A 249 12.74 -5.80 17.77
C PRO A 249 12.11 -5.03 16.62
N GLU A 250 12.59 -3.81 16.45
CA GLU A 250 12.20 -3.00 15.33
C GLU A 250 12.82 -3.55 14.02
N GLN A 251 12.03 -3.60 12.95
CA GLN A 251 12.39 -4.23 11.66
C GLN A 251 12.52 -3.23 10.50
N PHE A 252 12.12 -1.98 10.71
CA PHE A 252 12.15 -0.90 9.73
C PHE A 252 13.42 -0.84 8.87
N GLN A 253 14.61 -0.86 9.48
CA GLN A 253 15.86 -0.71 8.73
C GLN A 253 16.17 -1.93 7.86
N GLN A 254 15.89 -3.14 8.38
CA GLN A 254 16.16 -4.38 7.65
C GLN A 254 15.23 -4.54 6.45
N ILE A 255 13.96 -4.15 6.62
CA ILE A 255 12.98 -4.16 5.53
C ILE A 255 13.33 -3.09 4.51
N GLY A 256 13.55 -1.84 4.94
CA GLY A 256 13.86 -0.74 4.02
C GLY A 256 15.13 -0.99 3.22
N LYS A 257 16.20 -1.49 3.84
CA LYS A 257 17.43 -1.88 3.13
C LYS A 257 17.15 -2.96 2.07
N HIS A 258 16.39 -3.99 2.42
CA HIS A 258 16.06 -5.07 1.48
C HIS A 258 15.29 -4.58 0.25
N CYS A 259 14.36 -3.65 0.46
CA CYS A 259 13.58 -3.01 -0.61
C CYS A 259 14.46 -2.18 -1.55
N VAL A 260 15.30 -1.31 -0.97
CA VAL A 260 16.19 -0.40 -1.72
C VAL A 260 17.26 -1.18 -2.49
N ASP A 261 17.79 -2.26 -1.91
CA ASP A 261 18.74 -3.16 -2.59
C ASP A 261 18.12 -3.84 -3.84
N ARG A 262 16.79 -3.80 -3.99
CA ARG A 262 16.03 -4.31 -5.15
C ARG A 262 15.42 -3.21 -6.02
N GLY A 263 15.77 -1.96 -5.77
CA GLY A 263 15.28 -0.81 -6.54
C GLY A 263 13.85 -0.39 -6.20
N CYS A 264 13.24 -0.91 -5.12
CA CYS A 264 11.96 -0.44 -4.63
C CYS A 264 12.13 0.91 -3.92
N LEU A 265 11.21 1.83 -4.17
CA LEU A 265 11.01 3.02 -3.36
C LEU A 265 10.61 2.63 -1.94
N VAL A 266 11.00 3.44 -0.97
CA VAL A 266 10.57 3.29 0.43
C VAL A 266 9.90 4.55 0.91
N GLY A 267 8.69 4.40 1.44
CA GLY A 267 7.88 5.48 1.99
C GLY A 267 7.76 5.38 3.50
N GLN A 268 7.26 6.44 4.14
CA GLN A 268 6.88 6.36 5.53
C GLN A 268 5.51 6.97 5.80
N ASN A 269 4.73 6.26 6.60
CA ASN A 269 3.52 6.79 7.19
C ASN A 269 3.80 7.60 8.49
N GLY A 270 3.03 8.67 8.72
CA GLY A 270 3.07 9.44 9.97
C GLY A 270 4.25 10.42 10.11
N LEU A 271 4.79 10.92 9.00
CA LEU A 271 5.78 12.00 9.05
C LEU A 271 5.17 13.27 9.67
N ASN A 272 5.87 13.84 10.65
CA ASN A 272 5.58 15.17 11.17
C ASN A 272 6.87 16.00 11.13
N GLY A 273 6.76 17.32 11.34
CA GLY A 273 7.90 18.24 11.24
C GLY A 273 9.06 17.96 12.20
N ARG A 274 8.93 16.97 13.11
CA ARG A 274 9.99 16.54 14.01
C ARG A 274 10.69 15.25 13.59
N SER A 275 10.12 14.46 12.67
CA SER A 275 10.54 13.09 12.37
C SER A 275 12.00 12.94 11.93
N TYR A 276 12.66 14.01 11.48
CA TYR A 276 14.04 14.02 11.01
C TYR A 276 14.84 15.27 11.39
N ARG A 277 14.44 15.99 12.45
CA ARG A 277 15.18 17.19 12.89
C ARG A 277 16.55 16.82 13.47
N ASP A 278 16.60 15.75 14.25
CA ASP A 278 17.82 15.28 14.89
C ASP A 278 18.46 14.16 14.06
N ASP A 279 19.78 14.05 14.14
CA ASP A 279 20.46 12.93 13.51
C ASP A 279 20.09 11.60 14.19
N SER A 280 19.72 10.61 13.37
CA SER A 280 19.30 9.31 13.85
C SER A 280 19.62 8.22 12.83
N PRO A 281 19.75 6.95 13.24
CA PRO A 281 19.93 5.85 12.29
C PRO A 281 18.84 5.80 11.22
N ARG A 282 17.60 6.18 11.59
CA ARG A 282 16.47 6.25 10.66
C ARG A 282 16.60 7.41 9.67
N ARG A 283 17.00 8.60 10.12
CA ARG A 283 17.27 9.75 9.24
C ARG A 283 18.37 9.41 8.22
N ARG A 284 19.49 8.88 8.70
CA ARG A 284 20.62 8.49 7.85
C ARG A 284 20.22 7.44 6.82
N ALA A 285 19.44 6.44 7.24
CA ALA A 285 18.91 5.43 6.32
C ALA A 285 18.01 6.04 5.23
N PHE A 286 17.06 6.92 5.58
CA PHE A 286 16.18 7.54 4.58
C PHE A 286 16.92 8.46 3.60
N LEU A 287 17.95 9.19 4.05
CA LEU A 287 18.77 10.01 3.17
C LEU A 287 19.54 9.12 2.17
N ASP A 288 20.22 8.07 2.67
CA ASP A 288 20.91 7.08 1.82
C ASP A 288 19.96 6.41 0.82
N TRP A 289 18.79 5.95 1.28
CA TRP A 289 17.82 5.28 0.44
C TRP A 289 17.21 6.18 -0.63
N GLY A 290 17.01 7.46 -0.31
CA GLY A 290 16.52 8.48 -1.23
C GLY A 290 17.51 8.71 -2.39
N GLU A 291 18.81 8.78 -2.10
CA GLU A 291 19.87 8.90 -3.10
C GLU A 291 19.96 7.64 -3.99
N ARG A 292 19.78 6.45 -3.42
CA ARG A 292 19.96 5.17 -4.13
C ARG A 292 18.81 4.77 -5.03
N THR A 293 17.58 4.96 -4.57
CA THR A 293 16.40 4.53 -5.35
C THR A 293 16.01 5.55 -6.39
N GLY A 294 16.45 6.80 -6.19
CA GLY A 294 15.90 7.97 -6.84
C GLY A 294 14.40 7.93 -6.61
N LEU A 295 13.89 8.70 -5.64
CA LEU A 295 12.53 9.14 -5.94
C LEU A 295 12.59 9.96 -7.23
N TYR A 296 13.72 10.63 -7.50
CA TYR A 296 14.21 11.21 -8.77
C TYR A 296 15.74 11.09 -8.80
#